data_AF-A0A7J4S2Q1-F1
#
_entry.id   AF-A0A7J4S2Q1-F1
#
_cell.length_a   1.000
_cell.length_b   1.000
_cell.length_c   1.000
_cell.angle_alpha   90.00
_cell.angle_beta   90.00
_cell.angle_gamma   90.00
#
_symmetry.space_group_name_H-M   'P 1'
#
loop_
_entity.id
_entity.type
_entity.pdbx_description
1 polymer ?
#
loop_
_entity_poly.entity_id
_entity_poly.type
_entity_poly.pdbx_seq_one_letter_code
_entity_poly.pdbx_strand_id
1 'polypeptide(L)'
;MGDRLGILASGLVADAYMAYQRLREAKPKTTEEALDSVVRLYWEHSVDRSKRPLGAGLLLASTLDGAGRLYYIDPSSAFVEQDAAIVGDGSEERMEILEKRYRRGTAREAERLAVEVLGNPDKVDLARLPA
;
A
#
# COMPACT_ATOMS: atom_id res chain seq x y z
N MET A 1 -4.85 10.76 -9.69
CA MET A 1 -4.56 9.45 -10.34
C MET A 1 -5.86 8.96 -10.95
N GLY A 2 -5.82 8.24 -12.07
CA GLY A 2 -7.01 7.64 -12.67
C GLY A 2 -7.41 6.33 -11.97
N ASP A 3 -8.45 5.67 -12.45
CA ASP A 3 -9.13 4.54 -11.76
C ASP A 3 -8.29 3.24 -11.68
N ARG A 4 -7.07 3.21 -12.24
CA ARG A 4 -6.23 2.02 -12.36
C ARG A 4 -4.94 2.04 -11.53
N LEU A 5 -4.70 3.09 -10.76
CA LEU A 5 -3.51 3.23 -9.92
C LEU A 5 -3.86 4.01 -8.65
N GLY A 6 -3.52 3.45 -7.50
CA GLY A 6 -3.70 4.04 -6.17
C GLY A 6 -2.42 3.98 -5.34
N ILE A 7 -2.28 4.95 -4.44
CA ILE A 7 -1.21 4.98 -3.44
C ILE A 7 -1.82 5.29 -2.08
N LEU A 8 -1.40 4.54 -1.06
CA LEU A 8 -1.70 4.78 0.35
C LEU A 8 -0.39 4.88 1.12
N ALA A 9 -0.36 5.67 2.18
CA ALA A 9 0.85 5.92 2.94
C ALA A 9 0.66 5.76 4.45
N SER A 10 1.75 5.40 5.12
CA SER A 10 1.92 5.42 6.57
C SER A 10 3.20 6.19 6.92
N GLY A 11 3.17 7.02 7.96
CA GLY A 11 4.29 7.88 8.36
C GLY A 11 4.16 9.31 7.87
N LEU A 12 5.25 9.91 7.38
CA LEU A 12 5.32 11.34 7.02
C LEU A 12 4.48 11.67 5.77
N VAL A 13 3.30 12.26 5.98
CA VAL A 13 2.35 12.61 4.90
C VAL A 13 2.97 13.51 3.82
N ALA A 14 3.86 14.43 4.19
CA ALA A 14 4.54 15.30 3.23
C ALA A 14 5.43 14.51 2.26
N ASP A 15 6.10 13.47 2.73
CA ASP A 15 6.99 12.62 1.92
C ASP A 15 6.17 11.72 0.99
N ALA A 16 5.05 11.19 1.50
CA ALA A 16 4.08 10.47 0.67
C ALA A 16 3.49 11.34 -0.44
N TYR A 17 3.26 12.63 -0.16
CA TYR A 17 2.80 13.58 -1.18
C TYR A 17 3.81 13.76 -2.31
N MET A 18 5.12 13.67 -2.03
CA MET A 18 6.16 13.70 -3.07
C MET A 18 6.04 12.47 -4.00
N ALA A 19 5.79 11.28 -3.44
CA ALA A 19 5.54 10.08 -4.23
C ALA A 19 4.27 10.20 -5.10
N TYR A 20 3.19 10.75 -4.54
CA TYR A 20 1.97 11.05 -5.29
C TYR A 20 2.23 12.02 -6.46
N GLN A 21 2.97 13.11 -6.23
CA GLN A 21 3.31 14.08 -7.27
C GLN A 21 4.20 13.46 -8.35
N ARG A 22 5.21 12.66 -7.96
CA ARG A 22 6.06 11.90 -8.89
C ARG A 22 5.23 10.99 -9.81
N LEU A 23 4.26 10.25 -9.27
CA LEU A 23 3.34 9.42 -10.07
C LEU A 23 2.46 10.24 -11.02
N ARG A 24 1.97 11.41 -10.57
CA ARG A 24 1.18 12.31 -11.41
C ARG A 24 1.96 12.86 -12.60
N GLU A 25 3.22 13.21 -12.39
CA GLU A 25 4.11 13.73 -13.41
C GLU A 25 4.53 12.64 -14.39
N ALA A 26 4.90 11.46 -13.87
CA ALA A 26 5.35 10.33 -14.68
C ALA A 26 4.23 9.74 -15.58
N LYS A 27 2.96 9.81 -15.15
CA LYS A 27 1.80 9.24 -15.87
C LYS A 27 2.08 7.80 -16.36
N PRO A 28 2.45 6.88 -15.45
CA PRO A 28 2.86 5.52 -15.82
C PRO A 28 1.72 4.80 -16.54
N LYS A 29 2.10 3.98 -17.53
CA LYS A 29 1.21 3.15 -18.34
C LYS A 29 1.19 1.71 -17.87
N THR A 30 2.25 1.26 -17.20
CA THR A 30 2.38 -0.09 -16.63
C THR A 30 2.57 -0.03 -15.12
N THR A 31 2.32 -1.14 -14.42
CA THR A 31 2.58 -1.22 -12.96
C THR A 31 4.07 -1.07 -12.66
N GLU A 32 4.93 -1.62 -13.51
CA GLU A 32 6.38 -1.54 -13.37
C GLU A 32 6.87 -0.09 -13.48
N GLU A 33 6.37 0.69 -14.45
CA GLU A 33 6.69 2.11 -14.57
C GLU A 33 6.25 2.90 -13.33
N ALA A 34 5.09 2.57 -12.75
CA ALA A 34 4.60 3.21 -11.53
C ALA A 34 5.49 2.89 -10.32
N LEU A 35 5.85 1.62 -10.17
CA LEU A 35 6.71 1.12 -9.10
C LEU A 35 8.12 1.73 -9.19
N ASP A 36 8.76 1.65 -10.36
CA ASP A 36 10.09 2.23 -10.60
C ASP A 36 10.11 3.73 -10.30
N SER A 37 9.07 4.46 -10.72
CA SER A 37 8.97 5.90 -10.49
C SER A 37 9.03 6.27 -9.00
N VAL A 38 8.36 5.50 -8.14
CA VAL A 38 8.34 5.72 -6.68
C VAL A 38 9.62 5.20 -6.02
N VAL A 39 10.06 3.99 -6.35
CA VAL A 39 11.28 3.40 -5.80
C VAL A 39 12.48 4.28 -6.10
N ARG A 40 12.57 4.80 -7.33
CA ARG A 40 13.64 5.70 -7.75
C ARG A 40 13.61 7.04 -7.00
N LEU A 41 12.42 7.59 -6.71
CA LEU A 41 12.30 8.79 -5.86
C LEU A 41 12.89 8.55 -4.47
N TYR A 42 12.58 7.41 -3.85
CA TYR A 42 13.07 7.04 -2.52
C TYR A 42 14.58 6.83 -2.54
N TRP A 43 15.08 6.09 -3.54
CA TRP A 43 16.51 5.85 -3.72
C TRP A 43 17.29 7.16 -3.89
N GLU A 44 16.81 8.08 -4.73
CA GLU A 44 17.42 9.41 -4.93
C GLU A 44 17.55 10.20 -3.62
N HIS A 45 16.60 10.06 -2.69
CA HIS A 45 16.62 10.72 -1.37
C HIS A 45 17.51 10.02 -0.34
N SER A 46 17.88 8.76 -0.59
CA SER A 46 18.75 7.97 0.28
C SER A 46 20.22 8.06 -0.11
N VAL A 47 20.54 8.29 -1.39
CA VAL A 47 21.94 8.33 -1.88
C VAL A 47 22.50 9.73 -2.05
N ASP A 48 21.65 10.74 -2.30
CA ASP A 48 22.07 12.13 -2.47
C ASP A 48 22.27 12.80 -1.10
N ARG A 49 23.52 13.13 -0.76
CA ARG A 49 23.89 13.76 0.53
C ARG A 49 23.29 15.16 0.75
N SER A 50 22.76 15.79 -0.30
CA SER A 50 22.05 17.07 -0.18
C SER A 50 20.58 16.91 0.21
N LYS A 51 20.07 15.68 0.18
CA LYS A 51 18.69 15.33 0.53
C LYS A 51 18.67 14.51 1.82
N ARG A 52 17.54 14.54 2.51
CA ARG A 52 17.25 13.58 3.58
C ARG A 52 16.45 12.39 3.03
N PRO A 53 16.56 11.19 3.63
CA PRO A 53 15.67 10.08 3.33
C PRO A 53 14.19 10.44 3.54
N LEU A 54 13.33 9.81 2.75
CA LEU A 54 11.87 9.91 2.89
C LEU A 54 11.39 8.94 3.98
N GLY A 55 10.51 9.40 4.86
CA GLY A 55 10.08 8.68 6.06
C GLY A 55 8.65 8.14 5.99
N ALA A 56 8.14 7.80 4.80
CA ALA A 56 6.81 7.21 4.63
C ALA A 56 6.90 5.82 4.01
N GLY A 57 6.23 4.82 4.59
CA GLY A 57 5.96 3.55 3.92
C GLY A 57 4.75 3.67 3.00
N LEU A 58 4.76 3.00 1.86
CA LEU A 58 3.72 3.13 0.84
C LEU A 58 3.11 1.77 0.48
N LEU A 59 1.80 1.77 0.24
CA LEU A 59 1.12 0.74 -0.53
C LEU A 59 0.81 1.29 -1.93
N LEU A 60 1.31 0.63 -2.97
CA LEU A 60 1.02 0.95 -4.37
C LEU A 60 0.14 -0.15 -4.95
N ALA A 61 -1.12 0.20 -5.26
CA ALA A 61 -2.10 -0.70 -5.87
C ALA A 61 -2.31 -0.35 -7.35
N SER A 62 -2.26 -1.33 -8.24
CA SER A 62 -2.36 -1.11 -9.69
C SER A 62 -3.21 -2.17 -10.37
N THR A 63 -3.97 -1.75 -11.39
CA THR A 63 -4.62 -2.61 -12.40
C THR A 63 -4.21 -2.20 -13.82
N LEU A 64 -3.10 -1.46 -13.98
CA LEU A 64 -2.62 -0.97 -15.28
C LEU A 64 -2.36 -2.10 -16.28
N ASP A 65 -1.83 -3.23 -15.82
CA ASP A 65 -1.52 -4.41 -16.63
C ASP A 65 -2.68 -5.42 -16.70
N GLY A 66 -3.89 -5.02 -16.28
CA GLY A 66 -5.11 -5.83 -16.29
C GLY A 66 -5.31 -6.71 -15.05
N ALA A 67 -4.23 -7.21 -14.44
CA ALA A 67 -4.29 -7.91 -13.15
C ALA A 67 -4.09 -6.94 -11.98
N GLY A 68 -4.79 -7.18 -10.87
CA GLY A 68 -4.59 -6.44 -9.63
C GLY A 68 -3.27 -6.81 -8.96
N ARG A 69 -2.42 -5.82 -8.71
CA ARG A 69 -1.14 -5.97 -8.01
C ARG A 69 -1.04 -4.97 -6.86
N LEU A 70 -0.41 -5.39 -5.77
CA LEU A 70 -0.20 -4.56 -4.58
C LEU A 70 1.27 -4.68 -4.17
N TYR A 71 1.90 -3.54 -3.94
CA TYR A 71 3.28 -3.48 -3.46
C TYR A 71 3.36 -2.70 -2.16
N TYR A 72 4.11 -3.25 -1.20
CA TYR A 72 4.62 -2.46 -0.09
C TYR A 72 6.01 -1.93 -0.45
N ILE A 73 6.23 -0.63 -0.22
CA ILE A 73 7.51 0.06 -0.44
C ILE A 73 7.90 0.69 0.89
N ASP A 74 9.06 0.34 1.41
CA ASP A 74 9.57 0.91 2.66
C ASP A 74 10.43 2.17 2.42
N PRO A 75 10.68 3.00 3.45
CA PRO A 75 11.57 4.16 3.40
C PRO A 75 12.96 3.91 2.79
N SER A 76 13.46 2.68 2.85
CA SER A 76 14.79 2.32 2.33
C SER A 76 14.82 2.08 0.82
N SER A 77 13.69 2.26 0.12
CA SER A 77 13.45 1.94 -1.30
C SER A 77 13.30 0.45 -1.61
N ALA A 78 13.35 -0.42 -0.59
CA ALA A 78 13.00 -1.82 -0.76
C ALA A 78 11.50 -1.96 -1.00
N PHE A 79 11.12 -2.92 -1.84
CA PHE A 79 9.71 -3.19 -2.11
C PHE A 79 9.46 -4.70 -2.18
N VAL A 80 8.21 -5.07 -1.90
CA VAL A 80 7.75 -6.46 -1.95
C VAL A 80 6.32 -6.48 -2.48
N GLU A 81 6.03 -7.39 -3.41
CA GLU A 81 4.66 -7.65 -3.85
C GLU A 81 3.89 -8.40 -2.77
N GLN A 82 2.67 -7.95 -2.49
CA GLN A 82 1.82 -8.49 -1.43
C GLN A 82 0.49 -8.94 -2.02
N ASP A 83 -0.04 -10.05 -1.51
CA ASP A 83 -1.42 -10.45 -1.82
C ASP A 83 -2.43 -9.54 -1.10
N ALA A 84 -2.11 -9.15 0.14
CA ALA A 84 -2.83 -8.18 0.95
C ALA A 84 -1.87 -7.60 2.01
N ALA A 85 -2.08 -6.35 2.43
CA ALA A 85 -1.20 -5.70 3.39
C ALA A 85 -1.94 -4.70 4.28
N ILE A 86 -1.45 -4.53 5.51
CA ILE A 86 -1.88 -3.49 6.45
C ILE A 86 -0.66 -2.72 6.91
N VAL A 87 -0.80 -1.40 6.92
CA VAL A 87 0.25 -0.46 7.35
C VAL A 87 -0.34 0.56 8.30
N GLY A 88 0.50 1.15 9.14
CA GLY A 88 0.10 2.17 10.10
C GLY A 88 -0.07 1.63 11.51
N ASP A 89 -0.59 2.47 12.38
CA ASP A 89 -0.71 2.14 13.79
C ASP A 89 -1.73 1.01 14.05
N GLY A 90 -1.38 0.08 14.93
CA GLY A 90 -2.13 -1.15 15.16
C GLY A 90 -2.14 -2.13 13.98
N SER A 91 -1.19 -2.03 13.05
CA SER A 91 -1.13 -2.94 11.89
C SER A 91 -0.82 -4.38 12.29
N GLU A 92 -0.06 -4.62 13.35
CA GLU A 92 0.34 -5.98 13.76
C GLU A 92 -0.87 -6.86 14.09
N GLU A 93 -1.76 -6.40 14.98
CA GLU A 93 -2.99 -7.14 15.35
C GLU A 93 -3.92 -7.33 14.16
N ARG A 94 -4.08 -6.28 13.33
CA ARG A 94 -4.94 -6.34 12.14
C ARG A 94 -4.37 -7.25 11.05
N MET A 95 -3.05 -7.30 10.91
CA MET A 95 -2.37 -8.16 9.95
C MET A 95 -2.61 -9.62 10.29
N GLU A 96 -2.63 -9.99 11.58
CA GLU A 96 -2.96 -11.36 12.01
C GLU A 96 -4.38 -11.77 11.58
N ILE A 97 -5.37 -10.87 11.70
CA ILE A 97 -6.73 -11.11 11.22
C ILE A 97 -6.74 -11.26 9.70
N LEU A 98 -6.05 -10.35 9.00
CA LEU A 98 -5.94 -10.35 7.54
C LEU A 98 -5.33 -11.67 7.04
N GLU A 99 -4.21 -12.11 7.60
CA GLU A 99 -3.54 -13.36 7.22
C GLU A 99 -4.44 -14.59 7.40
N LYS A 100 -5.20 -14.65 8.50
CA LYS A 100 -6.11 -15.78 8.76
C LYS A 100 -7.29 -15.82 7.79
N ARG A 101 -7.86 -14.65 7.49
CA ARG A 101 -9.15 -14.50 6.78
C ARG A 101 -9.00 -14.28 5.28
N TYR A 102 -7.86 -13.74 4.83
CA TYR A 102 -7.65 -13.41 3.44
C TYR A 102 -7.69 -14.65 2.54
N ARG A 103 -8.53 -14.57 1.50
CA ARG A 103 -8.58 -15.53 0.41
C ARG A 103 -8.66 -14.75 -0.89
N ARG A 104 -7.93 -15.20 -1.91
CA ARG A 104 -8.02 -14.61 -3.26
C ARG A 104 -9.44 -14.78 -3.77
N GLY A 105 -10.06 -13.68 -4.20
CA GLY A 105 -11.47 -13.66 -4.57
C GLY A 105 -11.86 -12.41 -5.35
N THR A 106 -13.14 -12.06 -5.26
CA THR A 106 -13.72 -10.89 -5.93
C THR A 106 -13.41 -9.60 -5.20
N ALA A 107 -13.47 -8.46 -5.92
CA ALA A 107 -13.30 -7.14 -5.31
C ALA A 107 -14.30 -6.88 -4.16
N ARG A 108 -15.53 -7.40 -4.25
CA ARG A 108 -16.56 -7.28 -3.21
C ARG A 108 -16.22 -8.08 -1.95
N GLU A 109 -15.55 -9.22 -2.09
CA GLU A 109 -15.05 -9.99 -0.94
C GLU A 109 -13.88 -9.27 -0.27
N ALA A 110 -12.96 -8.73 -1.07
CA ALA A 110 -11.85 -7.92 -0.57
C ALA A 110 -12.35 -6.66 0.17
N GLU A 111 -13.36 -5.96 -0.36
CA GLU A 111 -13.98 -4.80 0.30
C GLU A 111 -14.60 -5.16 1.64
N ARG A 112 -15.35 -6.26 1.72
CA ARG A 112 -15.93 -6.75 2.98
C ARG A 112 -14.86 -7.07 4.01
N LEU A 113 -13.80 -7.76 3.60
CA LEU A 113 -12.68 -8.09 4.48
C LEU A 113 -11.94 -6.81 4.93
N ALA A 114 -11.75 -5.84 4.04
CA ALA A 114 -11.13 -4.57 4.40
C ALA A 114 -11.94 -3.84 5.48
N VAL A 115 -13.27 -3.80 5.37
CA VAL A 115 -14.14 -3.21 6.41
C VAL A 115 -14.09 -3.98 7.72
N GLU A 116 -14.05 -5.33 7.67
CA GLU A 116 -13.91 -6.18 8.86
C GLU A 116 -12.60 -5.90 9.60
N VAL A 117 -11.49 -5.80 8.86
CA VAL A 117 -10.15 -5.64 9.45
C VAL A 117 -9.84 -4.19 9.84
N LEU A 118 -10.35 -3.19 9.11
CA LEU A 118 -10.19 -1.78 9.43
C LEU A 118 -11.21 -1.27 10.47
N GLY A 119 -12.31 -1.99 10.66
CA GLY A 119 -13.32 -1.70 11.68
C GLY A 119 -12.73 -1.70 13.09
N ASN A 120 -13.40 -1.02 14.03
CA ASN A 120 -12.88 -0.87 15.39
C ASN A 120 -12.73 -2.26 16.05
N PRO A 121 -11.52 -2.71 16.43
CA PRO A 121 -11.30 -4.05 16.99
C PRO A 121 -12.16 -4.30 18.23
N ASP A 122 -12.44 -3.28 19.03
CA ASP A 122 -13.30 -3.34 20.22
C ASP A 122 -14.79 -3.63 19.93
N LYS A 123 -15.24 -3.50 18.67
CA LYS A 123 -16.64 -3.72 18.25
C LYS A 123 -16.81 -4.94 17.36
N VAL A 124 -15.73 -5.61 17.01
CA VAL A 124 -15.78 -6.87 16.25
C VAL A 124 -15.92 -8.01 17.26
N ASP A 125 -17.15 -8.48 17.47
CA ASP A 125 -17.38 -9.71 18.23
C ASP A 125 -16.90 -10.91 17.41
N LEU A 126 -15.63 -11.28 17.62
CA LEU A 126 -14.96 -12.38 16.94
C LEU A 126 -15.68 -13.73 17.14
N ALA A 127 -16.53 -13.87 18.16
CA ALA A 127 -17.33 -15.07 18.41
C ALA A 127 -18.61 -15.16 17.55
N ARG A 128 -18.96 -14.10 16.82
CA ARG A 128 -20.17 -14.04 15.97
C ARG A 128 -19.89 -14.08 14.47
N LEU A 129 -18.63 -14.16 14.06
CA LEU A 129 -18.30 -14.21 12.64
C LEU A 129 -18.42 -15.65 12.11
N PRO A 130 -19.15 -15.88 11.00
CA PRO A 130 -19.22 -17.20 10.42
C PRO A 130 -17.82 -17.66 9.96
N ALA A 131 -17.58 -18.96 10.15
CA ALA A 131 -16.37 -19.68 9.77
C ALA A 131 -16.12 -19.64 8.27
#